data_AF-Q1N3U0-F1
#
_entry.id   AF-Q1N3U0-F1
#
_cell.length_a   1.000
_cell.length_b   1.000
_cell.length_c   1.000
_cell.angle_alpha   90.00
_cell.angle_beta   90.00
_cell.angle_gamma   90.00
#
_symmetry.space_group_name_H-M   'P 1'
#
loop_
_entity.id
_entity.type
_entity.pdbx_description
1 polymer ?
#
loop_
_entity_poly.entity_id
_entity_poly.type
_entity_poly.pdbx_seq_one_letter_code
_entity_poly.pdbx_strand_id
1 'polypeptide(L)'
;MRRILFIVISVAILAGCNDYLLEHQGTYQTAYMVNNQAMLARLSINKFGAVLVVTDALEQSSSVNATITHDMEQLDFAGVSECIDVADRFECTLEGQTITLNKTVPMAGTSLEELAGEYQLLNDYGVATIVVADSGKFSTNINGCELKGRLSIDADALVIKKLKDSCDKKVEFGVAFNSTENSAPESLEVFVSDHVLTGDWVKR
;
A
#
# COMPACT_ATOMS: atom_id res chain seq x y z
N MET A 1 -38.55 26.39 -25.70
CA MET A 1 -38.72 25.49 -24.53
C MET A 1 -37.44 24.68 -24.36
N ARG A 2 -36.61 24.97 -23.34
CA ARG A 2 -35.38 24.22 -23.05
C ARG A 2 -35.71 23.10 -22.06
N ARG A 3 -35.54 21.84 -22.46
CA ARG A 3 -35.55 20.71 -21.54
C ARG A 3 -34.18 20.60 -20.89
N ILE A 4 -34.13 20.80 -19.58
CA ILE A 4 -32.96 20.49 -18.74
C ILE A 4 -33.01 18.98 -18.51
N LEU A 5 -32.08 18.26 -19.14
CA LEU A 5 -31.84 16.85 -18.85
C LEU A 5 -30.89 16.81 -17.64
N PHE A 6 -31.41 16.42 -16.47
CA PHE A 6 -30.58 16.14 -15.31
C PHE A 6 -29.81 14.86 -15.57
N ILE A 7 -28.47 14.96 -15.62
CA ILE A 7 -27.57 13.81 -15.66
C ILE A 7 -27.60 13.18 -14.26
N VAL A 8 -28.27 12.03 -14.14
CA VAL A 8 -28.16 11.12 -12.99
C VAL A 8 -27.30 9.95 -13.44
N ILE A 9 -25.98 10.16 -13.52
CA ILE A 9 -25.00 9.11 -13.81
C ILE A 9 -23.79 9.36 -12.91
N SER A 10 -23.83 8.96 -11.64
CA SER A 10 -22.63 8.99 -10.78
C SER A 10 -22.67 8.12 -9.51
N VAL A 11 -23.79 7.49 -9.13
CA VAL A 11 -23.84 6.74 -7.85
C VAL A 11 -23.51 5.25 -7.99
N ALA A 12 -23.84 4.62 -9.13
CA ALA A 12 -23.60 3.17 -9.32
C ALA A 12 -22.12 2.81 -9.55
N ILE A 13 -21.31 3.74 -10.08
CA ILE A 13 -19.92 3.50 -10.47
C ILE A 13 -19.00 3.38 -9.23
N LEU A 14 -19.29 4.16 -8.17
CA LEU A 14 -18.53 4.12 -6.91
C LEU A 14 -18.81 2.84 -6.10
N ALA A 15 -19.97 2.21 -6.27
CA ALA A 15 -20.30 0.97 -5.57
C ALA A 15 -19.52 -0.23 -6.15
N GLY A 16 -19.49 -0.38 -7.48
CA GLY A 16 -18.82 -1.52 -8.13
C GLY A 16 -17.31 -1.60 -7.88
N CYS A 17 -16.59 -0.48 -7.94
CA CYS A 17 -15.15 -0.46 -7.63
C CYS A 17 -14.86 -0.90 -6.18
N ASN A 18 -15.75 -0.54 -5.25
CA ASN A 18 -15.58 -0.90 -3.84
C ASN A 18 -15.88 -2.38 -3.59
N ASP A 19 -16.86 -2.95 -4.31
CA ASP A 19 -17.19 -4.38 -4.22
C ASP A 19 -16.04 -5.25 -4.75
N TYR A 20 -15.44 -4.90 -5.89
CA TYR A 20 -14.27 -5.61 -6.41
C TYR A 20 -13.10 -5.62 -5.41
N LEU A 21 -12.74 -4.44 -4.89
CA LEU A 21 -11.69 -4.36 -3.88
C LEU A 21 -12.00 -5.21 -2.65
N LEU A 22 -13.26 -5.26 -2.21
CA LEU A 22 -13.72 -6.04 -1.06
C LEU A 22 -13.67 -7.56 -1.32
N GLU A 23 -13.94 -8.00 -2.54
CA GLU A 23 -13.87 -9.42 -2.91
C GLU A 23 -12.43 -9.91 -3.00
N HIS A 24 -11.53 -9.07 -3.49
CA HIS A 24 -10.13 -9.43 -3.74
C HIS A 24 -9.15 -9.00 -2.64
N GLN A 25 -9.65 -8.58 -1.46
CA GLN A 25 -8.77 -8.11 -0.40
C GLN A 25 -7.75 -9.17 0.02
N GLY A 26 -6.55 -8.69 0.34
CA GLY A 26 -5.45 -9.50 0.83
C GLY A 26 -4.10 -9.06 0.27
N THR A 27 -3.06 -9.79 0.68
CA THR A 27 -1.72 -9.64 0.14
C THR A 27 -1.41 -10.82 -0.79
N TYR A 28 -0.84 -10.52 -1.95
CA TYR A 28 -0.42 -11.46 -2.97
C TYR A 28 1.05 -11.24 -3.25
N GLN A 29 1.82 -12.31 -3.47
CA GLN A 29 3.25 -12.14 -3.75
C GLN A 29 3.81 -13.22 -4.66
N THR A 30 4.94 -12.91 -5.28
CA THR A 30 5.77 -13.88 -5.98
C THR A 30 7.22 -13.41 -6.05
N ALA A 31 8.15 -14.36 -6.06
CA ALA A 31 9.52 -14.10 -6.43
C ALA A 31 9.69 -14.36 -7.93
N TYR A 32 10.43 -13.52 -8.62
CA TYR A 32 10.69 -13.65 -10.06
C TYR A 32 12.12 -13.19 -10.39
N MET A 33 12.54 -13.35 -11.65
CA MET A 33 13.90 -13.08 -12.09
C MET A 33 13.93 -12.10 -13.25
N VAL A 34 14.70 -11.02 -13.11
CA VAL A 34 14.93 -10.04 -14.19
C VAL A 34 16.43 -9.85 -14.34
N ASN A 35 16.95 -9.97 -15.56
CA ASN A 35 18.38 -9.83 -15.84
C ASN A 35 19.29 -10.64 -14.89
N ASN A 36 18.84 -11.84 -14.50
CA ASN A 36 19.52 -12.73 -13.55
C ASN A 36 19.64 -12.17 -12.10
N GLN A 37 18.77 -11.24 -11.73
CA GLN A 37 18.58 -10.75 -10.36
C GLN A 37 17.23 -11.23 -9.83
N ALA A 38 17.22 -11.67 -8.57
CA ALA A 38 16.00 -12.05 -7.88
C ALA A 38 15.23 -10.79 -7.48
N MET A 39 13.94 -10.81 -7.75
CA MET A 39 13.01 -9.73 -7.46
C MET A 39 11.84 -10.30 -6.66
N LEU A 40 11.22 -9.48 -5.81
CA LEU A 40 10.00 -9.81 -5.07
C LEU A 40 8.92 -8.80 -5.43
N ALA A 41 7.79 -9.28 -5.95
CA ALA A 41 6.59 -8.47 -6.15
C ALA A 41 5.56 -8.79 -5.05
N ARG A 42 5.04 -7.76 -4.40
CA ARG A 42 3.99 -7.81 -3.37
C ARG A 42 2.85 -6.88 -3.77
N LEU A 43 1.66 -7.43 -3.97
CA LEU A 43 0.43 -6.68 -4.21
C LEU A 43 -0.44 -6.74 -2.97
N SER A 44 -0.82 -5.59 -2.44
CA SER A 44 -1.75 -5.49 -1.32
C SER A 44 -3.04 -4.80 -1.77
N ILE A 45 -4.16 -5.51 -1.67
CA ILE A 45 -5.50 -5.03 -2.01
C ILE A 45 -6.32 -4.90 -0.74
N ASN A 46 -6.99 -3.76 -0.57
CA ASN A 46 -8.02 -3.58 0.47
C ASN A 46 -9.11 -2.63 -0.04
N LYS A 47 -10.09 -2.31 0.81
CA LYS A 47 -11.25 -1.50 0.43
C LYS A 47 -10.93 -0.06 0.01
N PHE A 48 -9.70 0.41 0.24
CA PHE A 48 -9.27 1.76 -0.13
C PHE A 48 -8.53 1.78 -1.47
N GLY A 49 -8.01 0.65 -1.93
CA GLY A 49 -7.27 0.55 -3.18
C GLY A 49 -6.31 -0.63 -3.20
N ALA A 50 -5.41 -0.61 -4.17
CA ALA A 50 -4.36 -1.61 -4.33
C ALA A 50 -2.99 -0.93 -4.47
N VAL A 51 -1.97 -1.48 -3.81
CA VAL A 51 -0.57 -1.05 -3.93
C VAL A 51 0.27 -2.23 -4.40
N LEU A 52 1.05 -2.01 -5.45
CA LEU A 52 2.10 -2.94 -5.87
C LEU A 52 3.44 -2.42 -5.34
N VAL A 53 4.19 -3.30 -4.68
CA VAL A 53 5.55 -3.06 -4.21
C VAL A 53 6.47 -4.06 -4.91
N VAL A 54 7.55 -3.56 -5.50
CA VAL A 54 8.60 -4.38 -6.11
C VAL A 54 9.90 -4.11 -5.39
N THR A 55 10.52 -5.17 -4.86
CA THR A 55 11.79 -5.16 -4.14
C THR A 55 12.84 -5.91 -4.95
N ASP A 56 14.01 -5.30 -5.13
CA ASP A 56 15.14 -5.92 -5.84
C ASP A 56 16.07 -6.73 -4.92
N ALA A 57 17.09 -7.34 -5.52
CA ALA A 57 18.10 -8.13 -4.79
C ALA A 57 19.00 -7.31 -3.85
N LEU A 58 18.95 -5.97 -3.92
CA LEU A 58 19.65 -5.05 -3.04
C LEU A 58 18.71 -4.44 -2.00
N GLU A 59 17.52 -5.01 -1.83
CA GLU A 59 16.46 -4.58 -0.92
C GLU A 59 15.92 -3.17 -1.24
N GLN A 60 16.18 -2.67 -2.45
CA GLN A 60 15.59 -1.43 -2.93
C GLN A 60 14.16 -1.70 -3.37
N SER A 61 13.24 -0.96 -2.77
CA SER A 61 11.81 -1.13 -3.02
C SER A 61 11.21 0.08 -3.70
N SER A 62 10.34 -0.17 -4.66
CA SER A 62 9.47 0.83 -5.29
C SER A 62 8.01 0.46 -5.05
N SER A 63 7.14 1.45 -4.94
CA SER A 63 5.70 1.24 -4.73
C SER A 63 4.87 2.11 -5.64
N VAL A 64 3.77 1.57 -6.15
CA VAL A 64 2.83 2.28 -7.01
C VAL A 64 1.39 1.90 -6.65
N ASN A 65 0.52 2.91 -6.63
CA ASN A 65 -0.91 2.73 -6.38
C ASN A 65 -1.64 2.39 -7.69
N ALA A 66 -2.59 1.46 -7.62
CA ALA A 66 -3.43 1.12 -8.76
C ALA A 66 -4.47 2.22 -9.02
N THR A 67 -4.69 2.51 -10.30
CA THR A 67 -5.94 3.05 -10.80
C THR A 67 -6.87 1.89 -11.13
N ILE A 68 -8.07 1.91 -10.55
CA ILE A 68 -9.09 0.89 -10.81
C ILE A 68 -9.87 1.34 -12.03
N THR A 69 -9.75 0.58 -13.12
CA THR A 69 -10.45 0.86 -14.37
C THR A 69 -11.92 0.45 -14.28
N HIS A 70 -12.75 0.96 -15.20
CA HIS A 70 -14.21 0.75 -15.14
C HIS A 70 -14.63 -0.70 -15.38
N ASP A 71 -13.73 -1.52 -15.93
CA ASP A 71 -14.00 -2.92 -16.27
C ASP A 71 -13.77 -3.89 -15.09
N MET A 72 -13.38 -3.36 -13.92
CA MET A 72 -13.31 -4.05 -12.61
C MET A 72 -12.53 -5.37 -12.55
N GLU A 73 -11.90 -5.86 -13.62
CA GLU A 73 -11.10 -7.10 -13.62
C GLU A 73 -9.59 -6.82 -13.74
N GLN A 74 -9.22 -5.54 -13.80
CA GLN A 74 -7.84 -5.10 -14.04
C GLN A 74 -7.43 -3.99 -13.08
N LEU A 75 -6.21 -4.11 -12.56
CA LEU A 75 -5.50 -3.08 -11.81
C LEU A 75 -4.41 -2.48 -12.71
N ASP A 76 -4.50 -1.18 -13.00
CA ASP A 76 -3.51 -0.44 -13.78
C ASP A 76 -2.63 0.39 -12.84
N PHE A 77 -1.32 0.12 -12.83
CA PHE A 77 -0.35 0.85 -12.02
C PHE A 77 0.34 1.93 -12.85
N ALA A 78 -0.47 2.85 -13.38
CA ALA A 78 -0.03 4.02 -14.17
C ALA A 78 0.91 3.65 -15.34
N GLY A 79 0.63 2.52 -16.01
CA GLY A 79 1.43 2.04 -17.14
C GLY A 79 2.80 1.44 -16.79
N VAL A 80 3.14 1.34 -15.50
CA VAL A 80 4.32 0.58 -15.04
C VAL A 80 4.04 -0.92 -15.08
N SER A 81 2.81 -1.30 -14.74
CA SER A 81 2.35 -2.67 -14.76
C SER A 81 0.84 -2.76 -14.84
N GLU A 82 0.37 -3.87 -15.41
CA GLU A 82 -1.05 -4.24 -15.42
C GLU A 82 -1.20 -5.59 -14.73
N CYS A 83 -2.15 -5.70 -13.81
CA CYS A 83 -2.50 -6.96 -13.15
C CYS A 83 -3.95 -7.34 -13.46
N ILE A 84 -4.16 -8.56 -13.93
CA ILE A 84 -5.47 -9.13 -14.25
C ILE A 84 -5.82 -10.17 -13.20
N ASP A 85 -7.05 -10.14 -12.70
CA ASP A 85 -7.55 -11.20 -11.82
C ASP A 85 -7.80 -12.51 -12.59
N VAL A 86 -7.23 -13.61 -12.10
CA VAL A 86 -7.32 -14.94 -12.72
C VAL A 86 -7.57 -16.01 -11.67
N ALA A 87 -8.77 -16.06 -11.11
CA ALA A 87 -9.22 -17.07 -10.15
C ALA A 87 -8.37 -17.14 -8.86
N ASP A 88 -8.57 -16.15 -7.98
CA ASP A 88 -7.93 -16.00 -6.66
C ASP A 88 -6.42 -15.69 -6.68
N ARG A 89 -5.92 -15.23 -7.83
CA ARG A 89 -4.53 -14.83 -8.07
C ARG A 89 -4.50 -13.72 -9.10
N PHE A 90 -3.37 -13.01 -9.16
CA PHE A 90 -3.19 -11.93 -10.11
C PHE A 90 -2.08 -12.27 -11.10
N GLU A 91 -2.35 -12.13 -12.39
CA GLU A 91 -1.34 -12.16 -13.43
C GLU A 91 -0.90 -10.74 -13.76
N CYS A 92 0.33 -10.40 -13.41
CA CYS A 92 0.88 -9.05 -13.57
C CYS A 92 1.95 -9.03 -14.66
N THR A 93 1.94 -8.01 -15.51
CA THR A 93 3.03 -7.75 -16.45
C THR A 93 4.01 -6.75 -15.83
N LEU A 94 5.18 -7.23 -15.38
CA LEU A 94 6.27 -6.43 -14.82
C LEU A 94 7.48 -6.52 -15.75
N GLU A 95 8.04 -5.38 -16.15
CA GLU A 95 9.26 -5.31 -16.98
C GLU A 95 9.19 -6.20 -18.25
N GLY A 96 7.99 -6.29 -18.85
CA GLY A 96 7.74 -7.09 -20.05
C GLY A 96 7.57 -8.60 -19.82
N GLN A 97 7.52 -9.06 -18.56
CA GLN A 97 7.27 -10.45 -18.20
C GLN A 97 5.93 -10.59 -17.47
N THR A 98 5.16 -11.61 -17.81
CA THR A 98 3.96 -11.99 -17.05
C THR A 98 4.35 -12.88 -15.88
N ILE A 99 4.00 -12.44 -14.67
CA ILE A 99 4.23 -13.16 -13.42
C ILE A 99 2.90 -13.43 -12.72
N THR A 100 2.82 -14.52 -11.97
CA THR A 100 1.64 -14.87 -11.19
C THR A 100 1.88 -14.57 -9.71
N LEU A 101 1.09 -13.65 -9.14
CA LEU A 101 1.05 -13.35 -7.72
C LEU A 101 0.02 -14.26 -7.04
N ASN A 102 0.48 -15.03 -6.06
CA ASN A 102 -0.39 -15.92 -5.30
C ASN A 102 -0.77 -15.27 -3.98
N LYS A 103 -2.01 -15.48 -3.53
CA LYS A 103 -2.46 -15.00 -2.24
C LYS A 103 -1.58 -15.58 -1.13
N THR A 104 -1.12 -14.71 -0.24
CA THR A 104 -0.31 -15.08 0.91
C THR A 104 -1.20 -15.45 2.08
N VAL A 105 -0.65 -16.26 2.98
CA VAL A 105 -1.32 -16.53 4.26
C VAL A 105 -1.35 -15.23 5.05
N PRO A 106 -2.48 -14.89 5.69
CA PRO A 106 -2.58 -13.76 6.60
C PRO A 106 -1.38 -13.64 7.54
N MET A 107 -0.89 -12.42 7.77
CA MET A 107 0.06 -12.18 8.85
C MET A 107 -0.58 -12.59 10.18
N ALA A 108 -0.28 -13.78 10.66
CA ALA A 108 -0.77 -14.26 11.93
C ALA A 108 -0.11 -13.46 13.06
N GLY A 109 -0.91 -12.84 13.92
CA GLY A 109 -0.45 -12.40 15.24
C GLY A 109 0.25 -11.04 15.30
N THR A 110 -0.08 -10.07 14.43
CA THR A 110 0.28 -8.66 14.67
C THR A 110 -0.98 -7.88 15.01
N SER A 111 -1.06 -7.36 16.23
CA SER A 111 -2.09 -6.45 16.72
C SER A 111 -1.63 -5.00 16.62
N LEU A 112 -2.57 -4.05 16.56
CA LEU A 112 -2.22 -2.62 16.62
C LEU A 112 -1.52 -2.22 17.93
N GLU A 113 -1.79 -2.96 19.01
CA GLU A 113 -1.17 -2.77 20.32
C GLU A 113 0.32 -3.14 20.27
N GLU A 114 0.68 -4.22 19.60
CA GLU A 114 2.09 -4.61 19.39
C GLU A 114 2.84 -3.62 18.49
N LEU A 115 2.13 -2.95 17.58
CA LEU A 115 2.66 -1.88 16.74
C LEU A 115 2.73 -0.50 17.42
N ALA A 116 2.23 -0.37 18.65
CA ALA A 116 2.35 0.89 19.38
C ALA A 116 3.79 1.13 19.84
N GLY A 117 4.28 2.36 19.71
CA GLY A 117 5.62 2.74 20.15
C GLY A 117 6.19 3.95 19.41
N GLU A 118 7.45 4.25 19.73
CA GLU A 118 8.23 5.27 19.02
C GLU A 118 9.05 4.58 17.94
N TYR A 119 8.95 5.07 16.70
CA TYR A 119 9.69 4.61 15.54
C TYR A 119 10.62 5.71 15.04
N GLN A 120 11.76 5.31 14.48
CA GLN A 120 12.62 6.16 13.68
C GLN A 120 12.47 5.81 12.21
N LEU A 121 12.31 6.85 11.40
CA LEU A 121 12.46 6.78 9.95
C LEU A 121 13.70 7.58 9.57
N LEU A 122 14.63 6.94 8.86
CA LEU A 122 15.73 7.64 8.20
C LEU A 122 15.38 7.81 6.73
N ASN A 123 15.29 9.05 6.28
CA ASN A 123 15.05 9.38 4.87
C ASN A 123 15.96 10.53 4.41
N ASP A 124 15.81 10.96 3.16
CA ASP A 124 16.61 12.06 2.57
C ASP A 124 16.48 13.39 3.33
N TYR A 125 15.47 13.53 4.18
CA TYR A 125 15.22 14.73 4.99
C TYR A 125 15.77 14.62 6.43
N GLY A 126 16.43 13.50 6.76
CA GLY A 126 17.04 13.24 8.06
C GLY A 126 16.31 12.18 8.86
N VAL A 127 16.43 12.26 10.19
CA VAL A 127 15.78 11.33 11.12
C VAL A 127 14.46 11.92 11.58
N ALA A 128 13.37 11.22 11.30
CA ALA A 128 12.04 11.53 11.78
C ALA A 128 11.64 10.57 12.90
N THR A 129 11.03 11.11 13.96
CA THR A 129 10.42 10.30 15.02
C THR A 129 8.93 10.18 14.77
N ILE A 130 8.42 8.96 14.74
CA ILE A 130 7.01 8.65 14.49
C ILE A 130 6.47 7.96 15.74
N VAL A 131 5.45 8.56 16.36
CA VAL A 131 4.82 7.98 17.55
C VAL A 131 3.52 7.32 17.13
N VAL A 132 3.42 6.00 17.32
CA VAL A 132 2.23 5.19 17.04
C VAL A 132 1.55 4.82 18.36
N ALA A 133 0.28 5.18 18.50
CA ALA A 133 -0.56 4.80 19.62
C ALA A 133 -1.15 3.39 19.42
N ASP A 134 -1.61 2.76 20.52
CA ASP A 134 -2.36 1.49 20.55
C ASP A 134 -3.55 1.44 19.56
N SER A 135 -4.19 2.57 19.33
CA SER A 135 -5.28 2.73 18.36
C SER A 135 -4.82 2.72 16.89
N GLY A 136 -3.52 2.63 16.65
CA GLY A 136 -2.84 2.79 15.37
C GLY A 136 -2.70 4.25 14.91
N LYS A 137 -3.22 5.24 15.65
CA LYS A 137 -3.02 6.65 15.31
C LYS A 137 -1.53 6.99 15.41
N PHE A 138 -1.02 7.76 14.46
CA PHE A 138 0.35 8.25 14.54
C PHE A 138 0.47 9.73 14.19
N SER A 139 1.57 10.31 14.66
CA SER A 139 1.99 11.65 14.29
C SER A 139 3.52 11.73 14.18
N THR A 140 3.99 12.57 13.28
CA THR A 140 5.40 12.93 13.15
C THR A 140 5.56 14.37 12.66
N ASN A 141 6.76 14.92 12.77
CA ASN A 141 7.12 16.21 12.19
C ASN A 141 8.31 16.00 11.27
N ILE A 142 8.15 16.32 9.99
CA ILE A 142 9.20 16.22 8.97
C ILE A 142 9.28 17.58 8.27
N ASN A 143 10.46 18.22 8.30
CA ASN A 143 10.69 19.54 7.70
C ASN A 143 9.70 20.63 8.15
N GLY A 144 9.24 20.59 9.42
CA GLY A 144 8.27 21.55 9.94
C GLY A 144 6.81 21.24 9.56
N CYS A 145 6.57 20.17 8.80
CA CYS A 145 5.23 19.68 8.46
C CYS A 145 4.79 18.63 9.48
N GLU A 146 3.66 18.88 10.15
CA GLU A 146 3.02 17.89 11.01
C GLU A 146 2.25 16.90 10.14
N LEU A 147 2.66 15.65 10.19
CA LEU A 147 2.02 14.53 9.50
C LEU A 147 1.26 13.70 10.52
N LYS A 148 -0.03 13.49 10.27
CA LYS A 148 -0.90 12.65 11.12
C LYS A 148 -1.54 11.58 10.27
N GLY A 149 -1.65 10.36 10.79
CA GLY A 149 -2.31 9.28 10.10
C GLY A 149 -2.79 8.19 11.04
N ARG A 150 -3.17 7.06 10.46
CA ARG A 150 -3.57 5.88 11.20
C ARG A 150 -3.11 4.61 10.49
N LEU A 151 -2.43 3.74 11.23
CA LEU A 151 -2.25 2.33 10.92
C LEU A 151 -3.54 1.56 11.24
N SER A 152 -3.90 0.63 10.37
CA SER A 152 -4.95 -0.35 10.62
C SER A 152 -4.65 -1.66 9.94
N ILE A 153 -5.16 -2.75 10.48
CA ILE A 153 -5.16 -4.04 9.82
C ILE A 153 -6.46 -4.15 9.02
N ASP A 154 -6.37 -4.39 7.71
CA ASP A 154 -7.51 -4.58 6.80
C ASP A 154 -7.17 -5.75 5.87
N ALA A 155 -7.98 -6.81 5.91
CA ALA A 155 -7.75 -8.06 5.18
C ALA A 155 -6.29 -8.52 5.22
N ASP A 156 -5.74 -8.57 6.45
CA ASP A 156 -4.41 -9.10 6.74
C ASP A 156 -3.23 -8.28 6.22
N ALA A 157 -3.49 -7.09 5.67
CA ALA A 157 -2.48 -6.09 5.34
C ALA A 157 -2.46 -4.97 6.38
N LEU A 158 -1.26 -4.45 6.68
CA LEU A 158 -1.13 -3.20 7.40
C LEU A 158 -1.33 -2.04 6.43
N VAL A 159 -2.28 -1.18 6.76
CA VAL A 159 -2.74 -0.08 5.92
C VAL A 159 -2.51 1.23 6.64
N ILE A 160 -1.96 2.20 5.90
CA ILE A 160 -1.81 3.58 6.35
C ILE A 160 -2.91 4.42 5.72
N LYS A 161 -3.67 5.13 6.57
CA LYS A 161 -4.85 5.91 6.17
C LYS A 161 -4.94 7.26 6.87
N LYS A 162 -5.85 8.09 6.34
CA LYS A 162 -6.21 9.42 6.89
C LYS A 162 -4.98 10.30 7.11
N LEU A 163 -4.04 10.19 6.18
CA LEU A 163 -2.82 10.97 6.19
C LEU A 163 -3.20 12.43 5.94
N LYS A 164 -2.97 13.27 6.94
CA LYS A 164 -3.14 14.71 6.86
C LYS A 164 -1.77 15.34 7.09
N ASP A 165 -1.36 16.13 6.11
CA ASP A 165 -0.19 16.96 6.18
C ASP A 165 -0.61 18.41 6.46
N SER A 166 0.02 19.08 7.42
CA SER A 166 -0.15 20.52 7.62
C SER A 166 0.35 21.37 6.43
N CYS A 167 1.18 20.78 5.56
CA CYS A 167 1.72 21.39 4.34
C CYS A 167 0.88 21.08 3.08
N ASP A 168 -0.35 20.60 3.26
CA ASP A 168 -1.42 20.54 2.25
C ASP A 168 -1.14 19.65 1.01
N LYS A 169 -0.24 18.67 1.14
CA LYS A 169 -0.19 17.58 0.16
C LYS A 169 -1.38 16.65 0.38
N LYS A 170 -2.13 16.35 -0.69
CA LYS A 170 -3.06 15.22 -0.67
C LYS A 170 -2.23 13.98 -0.44
N VAL A 171 -2.54 13.27 0.63
CA VAL A 171 -1.79 12.08 0.95
C VAL A 171 -2.61 10.85 0.59
N GLU A 172 -1.96 9.99 -0.18
CA GLU A 172 -2.51 8.77 -0.72
C GLU A 172 -2.61 7.67 0.34
N PHE A 173 -3.35 6.63 0.00
CA PHE A 173 -3.34 5.37 0.71
C PHE A 173 -1.94 4.72 0.58
N GLY A 174 -1.53 4.01 1.63
CA GLY A 174 -0.28 3.26 1.63
C GLY A 174 -0.38 1.98 2.46
N VAL A 175 0.65 1.17 2.36
CA VAL A 175 0.73 -0.15 2.99
C VAL A 175 1.99 -0.24 3.83
N ALA A 176 1.97 -1.13 4.81
CA ALA A 176 3.14 -1.50 5.57
C ALA A 176 3.26 -3.03 5.62
N PHE A 177 4.49 -3.51 5.78
CA PHE A 177 4.78 -4.91 6.02
C PHE A 177 5.69 -5.02 7.25
N ASN A 178 5.55 -6.09 8.03
CA ASN A 178 6.59 -6.38 9.01
C ASN A 178 7.87 -6.71 8.24
N SER A 179 9.00 -6.15 8.67
CA SER A 179 10.28 -6.48 8.03
C SER A 179 10.56 -7.98 8.14
N THR A 180 11.15 -8.52 7.08
CA THR A 180 11.51 -9.94 7.00
C THR A 180 12.81 -10.28 7.74
N GLU A 181 13.49 -9.29 8.34
CA GLU A 181 14.64 -9.54 9.20
C GLU A 181 14.21 -10.28 10.48
N ASN A 182 14.43 -11.60 10.45
CA ASN A 182 14.21 -12.58 11.51
C ASN A 182 14.78 -12.12 12.86
N SER A 183 14.01 -11.38 13.66
CA SER A 183 13.94 -11.44 15.15
C SER A 183 13.30 -10.22 15.81
N ALA A 184 12.97 -9.17 15.07
CA ALA A 184 12.42 -7.95 15.64
C ALA A 184 11.03 -7.63 15.05
N PRO A 185 9.91 -7.89 15.75
CA PRO A 185 8.58 -7.33 15.41
C PRO A 185 8.53 -5.79 15.53
N GLU A 186 9.70 -5.16 15.51
CA GLU A 186 10.00 -3.78 15.85
C GLU A 186 10.23 -2.95 14.60
N SER A 187 10.30 -3.52 13.40
CA SER A 187 10.41 -2.74 12.16
C SER A 187 9.24 -2.93 11.21
N LEU A 188 8.82 -1.82 10.60
CA LEU A 188 7.80 -1.77 9.56
C LEU A 188 8.41 -1.22 8.27
N GLU A 189 8.31 -1.95 7.18
CA GLU A 189 8.57 -1.44 5.83
C GLU A 189 7.33 -0.68 5.37
N VAL A 190 7.42 0.64 5.26
CA VAL A 190 6.27 1.49 4.92
C VAL A 190 6.36 2.00 3.49
N PHE A 191 5.26 1.87 2.74
CA PHE A 191 5.13 2.28 1.36
C PHE A 191 3.94 3.20 1.15
N VAL A 192 4.22 4.47 0.86
CA VAL A 192 3.25 5.50 0.49
C VAL A 192 3.79 6.23 -0.74
N SER A 193 3.15 6.06 -1.89
CA SER A 193 3.60 6.60 -3.18
C SER A 193 4.01 8.09 -3.09
N ASP A 194 5.22 8.39 -3.55
CA ASP A 194 5.82 9.74 -3.58
C ASP A 194 5.77 10.53 -2.25
N HIS A 195 5.77 9.83 -1.11
CA HIS A 195 5.62 10.45 0.21
C HIS A 195 6.84 10.24 1.11
N VAL A 196 7.12 11.26 1.93
CA VAL A 196 8.23 11.30 2.91
C VAL A 196 8.12 10.28 4.05
N LEU A 197 7.02 9.52 4.10
CA LEU A 197 6.79 8.47 5.11
C LEU A 197 7.23 7.10 4.62
N THR A 198 7.55 6.96 3.34
CA THR A 198 8.07 5.72 2.77
C THR A 198 9.46 5.43 3.29
N GLY A 199 9.70 4.18 3.62
CA GLY A 199 10.96 3.67 4.16
C GLY A 199 10.75 2.82 5.40
N ASP A 200 11.86 2.45 6.03
CA ASP A 200 11.84 1.58 7.20
C ASP A 200 11.59 2.39 8.47
N TRP A 201 10.56 1.99 9.20
CA TRP A 201 10.23 2.52 10.51
C TRP A 201 10.78 1.54 11.53
N VAL A 202 11.84 1.92 12.24
CA VAL A 202 12.52 1.08 13.23
C VAL A 202 12.13 1.54 14.63
N LYS A 203 11.47 0.67 15.41
CA LYS A 203 11.04 0.96 16.78
C LYS A 203 12.24 1.14 17.71
N ARG A 204 12.09 2.03 18.69
CA ARG A 204 13.07 2.34 19.73
C ARG A 204 12.72 1.73 21.07
#